data_AF-A0A0F8R1P8-F1
#
_entry.id   AF-A0A0F8R1P8-F1
#
_cell.length_a   1.000
_cell.length_b   1.000
_cell.length_c   1.000
_cell.angle_alpha   90.00
_cell.angle_beta   90.00
_cell.angle_gamma   90.00
#
_symmetry.space_group_name_H-M   'P 1'
#
loop_
_entity.id
_entity.type
_entity.pdbx_description
1 polymer ?
#
loop_
_entity_poly.entity_id
_entity_poly.type
_entity_poly.pdbx_seq_one_letter_code
_entity_poly.pdbx_strand_id
1 'polypeptide(L)' 'MKVKLYKGALTILARSSPNALYSEDLVSFDSQTINQQDAEGFAKYHGFQARMYRKVMDK' A
#
# COMPACT_ATOMS: atom_id res chain seq x y z
N MET A 1 -18.93 0.65 -9.84
CA MET A 1 -18.25 1.97 -9.87
C MET A 1 -19.30 3.07 -9.85
N LYS A 2 -19.05 4.18 -9.16
CA LYS A 2 -19.94 5.36 -9.14
C LYS A 2 -19.14 6.58 -9.59
N VAL A 3 -19.72 7.40 -10.47
CA VAL A 3 -19.06 8.57 -11.05
C VAL A 3 -19.97 9.79 -10.99
N LYS A 4 -19.37 10.98 -11.00
CA LYS A 4 -20.03 12.28 -11.16
C LYS A 4 -19.65 12.86 -12.51
N LEU A 5 -20.64 13.27 -13.29
CA LEU A 5 -20.44 14.00 -14.54
C LEU A 5 -20.77 15.47 -14.31
N TYR A 6 -19.88 16.37 -14.74
CA TYR A 6 -20.10 17.80 -14.61
C TYR A 6 -19.33 18.58 -15.68
N LYS A 7 -20.04 19.38 -16.48
CA LYS A 7 -19.47 20.28 -17.51
C LYS A 7 -18.39 19.61 -18.39
N GLY A 8 -18.69 18.40 -18.89
CA GLY A 8 -17.77 17.65 -19.75
C GLY A 8 -16.64 16.91 -19.00
N ALA A 9 -16.57 17.01 -17.68
CA ALA A 9 -15.63 16.26 -16.86
C ALA A 9 -16.30 15.09 -16.13
N LEU A 10 -15.51 14.05 -15.84
CA LEU A 10 -15.89 12.88 -15.06
C LEU A 10 -15.00 12.78 -13.81
N THR A 11 -15.63 12.59 -12.65
CA THR A 11 -14.95 12.33 -11.38
C THR A 11 -15.40 11.00 -10.79
N ILE A 12 -14.46 10.15 -10.40
CA ILE A 12 -14.75 8.88 -9.74
C ILE A 12 -15.16 9.16 -8.30
N LEU A 13 -16.32 8.65 -7.89
CA LEU A 13 -16.83 8.77 -6.52
C LEU A 13 -16.60 7.49 -5.70
N ALA A 14 -16.79 6.32 -6.31
CA ALA A 14 -16.63 5.04 -5.60
C ALA A 14 -16.26 3.89 -6.55
N ARG A 15 -15.59 2.87 -6.02
CA ARG A 15 -15.25 1.63 -6.71
C ARG A 15 -15.75 0.43 -5.90
N SER A 16 -16.27 -0.58 -6.59
CA SER A 16 -16.69 -1.86 -6.02
C SER A 16 -16.54 -2.93 -7.10
N SER A 17 -16.16 -4.13 -6.70
CA SER A 17 -15.99 -5.29 -7.58
C SER A 17 -16.14 -6.57 -6.75
N PRO A 18 -16.78 -7.63 -7.25
CA PRO A 18 -16.79 -8.93 -6.60
C PRO A 18 -15.39 -9.57 -6.53
N ASN A 19 -14.46 -9.12 -7.39
CA ASN A 19 -13.08 -9.60 -7.47
C ASN A 19 -12.08 -8.51 -7.03
N ALA A 20 -12.45 -7.69 -6.03
CA ALA A 20 -11.56 -6.65 -5.53
C ALA A 20 -10.37 -7.26 -4.78
N LEU A 21 -9.15 -6.81 -5.11
CA LEU A 21 -7.95 -7.10 -4.30
C LEU A 21 -7.84 -6.18 -3.07
N TYR A 22 -8.62 -5.09 -3.05
CA TYR A 22 -8.77 -4.26 -1.86
C TYR A 22 -9.52 -5.05 -0.78
N SER A 23 -9.01 -5.01 0.44
CA SER A 23 -9.66 -5.54 1.64
C SER A 23 -9.69 -4.46 2.71
N GLU A 24 -10.88 -4.14 3.21
CA GLU A 24 -11.08 -3.15 4.28
C GLU A 24 -10.40 -3.59 5.58
N ASP A 25 -10.49 -4.88 5.91
CA ASP A 25 -9.88 -5.45 7.12
C ASP A 25 -8.36 -5.40 7.11
N LEU A 26 -7.72 -5.50 5.93
CA LEU A 26 -6.25 -5.44 5.81
C LEU A 26 -5.71 -4.02 5.94
N VAL A 27 -6.51 -2.99 5.64
CA VAL A 27 -6.07 -1.59 5.66
C VAL A 27 -6.57 -0.82 6.88
N SER A 28 -7.55 -1.35 7.60
CA SER A 28 -8.13 -0.71 8.78
C SER A 28 -7.12 -0.62 9.93
N PHE A 29 -7.13 0.50 10.63
CA PHE A 29 -6.36 0.69 11.87
C PHE A 29 -6.99 0.02 13.09
N ASP A 30 -8.28 -0.28 13.01
CA ASP A 30 -9.03 -0.94 14.10
C ASP A 30 -8.96 -2.48 14.00
N SER A 31 -8.47 -2.98 12.86
CA SER A 31 -8.34 -4.41 12.58
C SER A 31 -7.01 -4.98 13.10
N GLN A 32 -7.04 -6.24 13.50
CA GLN A 32 -5.86 -7.04 13.84
C GLN A 32 -5.56 -8.14 12.81
N THR A 33 -6.14 -8.05 11.60
CA THR A 33 -5.94 -9.06 10.53
C THR A 33 -4.48 -9.19 10.11
N ILE A 34 -3.67 -8.12 10.22
CA ILE A 34 -2.23 -8.15 9.97
C ILE A 34 -1.45 -7.92 11.26
N ASN A 35 -0.37 -8.68 11.47
CA ASN A 35 0.57 -8.41 12.55
C ASN A 35 1.53 -7.29 12.13
N GLN A 36 1.40 -6.11 12.73
CA GLN A 36 2.22 -4.95 12.39
C GLN A 36 3.71 -5.17 12.68
N GLN A 37 4.07 -6.09 13.58
CA GLN A 37 5.48 -6.38 13.90
C GLN A 37 6.25 -6.95 12.71
N ASP A 38 5.57 -7.63 11.78
CA ASP A 38 6.20 -8.22 10.60
C ASP A 38 6.80 -7.15 9.66
N ALA A 39 6.27 -5.93 9.70
CA ALA A 39 6.75 -4.80 8.90
C ALA A 39 8.20 -4.42 9.23
N GLU A 40 8.64 -4.60 10.49
CA GLU A 40 10.02 -4.30 10.90
C GLU A 40 11.02 -5.20 10.16
N GLY A 41 10.73 -6.51 10.10
CA GLY A 41 11.53 -7.48 9.36
C GLY A 41 11.56 -7.13 7.87
N PHE A 42 10.39 -6.91 7.27
CA PHE A 42 10.28 -6.55 5.85
C PHE A 42 11.12 -5.32 5.51
N ALA A 43 10.98 -4.22 6.26
CA ALA A 43 11.72 -2.99 6.01
C ALA A 43 13.23 -3.16 6.14
N LYS A 44 13.69 -3.92 7.14
CA LYS A 44 15.11 -4.25 7.32
C LYS A 44 15.66 -5.00 6.10
N TYR A 45 15.01 -6.07 5.67
CA TYR A 45 15.53 -6.89 4.57
C TYR A 45 15.40 -6.23 3.20
N HIS A 46 14.28 -5.54 2.93
CA HIS A 46 14.10 -4.79 1.69
C HIS A 46 15.21 -3.73 1.50
N GLY A 47 15.58 -3.01 2.57
CA GLY A 47 16.65 -2.00 2.51
C GLY A 47 18.08 -2.57 2.62
N PHE A 48 18.25 -3.87 2.84
CA PHE A 48 19.56 -4.45 3.17
C PHE A 48 20.59 -4.24 2.06
N GLN A 49 20.22 -4.54 0.82
CA GLN A 49 21.11 -4.43 -0.34
C GLN A 49 21.55 -2.98 -0.59
N ALA A 50 20.62 -2.01 -0.48
CA ALA A 50 20.93 -0.59 -0.65
C ALA A 50 21.95 -0.10 0.39
N ARG A 51 21.78 -0.50 1.67
CA ARG A 51 22.74 -0.16 2.73
C ARG A 51 24.11 -0.78 2.48
N MET A 52 24.17 -2.00 1.95
CA MET A 52 25.42 -2.66 1.59
C MET A 52 26.13 -1.95 0.44
N TYR A 53 25.39 -1.61 -0.62
CA TYR A 53 25.92 -0.83 -1.74
C TYR A 53 26.50 0.51 -1.25
N ARG A 54 25.76 1.24 -0.42
CA ARG A 54 26.22 2.50 0.16
C ARG A 54 27.53 2.34 0.94
N LYS A 55 27.65 1.28 1.76
CA LYS A 55 28.90 0.98 2.50
C LYS A 55 30.09 0.70 1.59
N VAL A 56 29.88 0.17 0.38
CA VAL A 56 30.96 -0.10 -0.58
C VAL A 56 31.35 1.18 -1.33
N MET A 57 30.40 2.06 -1.64
CA MET A 57 30.64 3.29 -2.39
C MET A 57 31.13 4.47 -1.52
N ASP A 58 30.81 4.48 -0.22
CA ASP A 58 31.30 5.48 0.74
C ASP A 58 32.71 5.16 1.26
N LYS A 59 33.34 4.10 0.75
CA LYS A 59 34.76 3.77 0.95
C LYS A 59 35.57 4.30 -0.22
#